data_AF-A0A970ELW3-F1
#
_entry.id   AF-A0A970ELW3-F1
#
_cell.length_a   1.000
_cell.length_b   1.000
_cell.length_c   1.000
_cell.angle_alpha   90.00
_cell.angle_beta   90.00
_cell.angle_gamma   90.00
#
_symmetry.space_group_name_H-M   'P 1'
#
loop_
_entity.id
_entity.type
_entity.pdbx_description
1 polymer ?
#
loop_
_entity_poly.entity_id
_entity_poly.type
_entity_poly.pdbx_seq_one_letter_code
_entity_poly.pdbx_strand_id
1 'polypeptide(L)'
;MKMIVPNGVRVIAGNFMQALREVFSLPSRRRPSQRSRTKGRMELRPEMQSERKPERIPELKSELKPDMRTDIRPEKRAIPTSVISEATLIQGNLVANSNLVVAGEVQGDVECTHGVVASGRIFGGIQCMQAQLTGVYVEGNILVAGSVDIQPGSIVFGDVTARAGRIAGKVKGNVKVEESLEIAKDAFIAGEIVANMLSVEKGAIIQGRVKVRSGDAEFDAIVHPKRDRDMVLGASRESVG
;
A
#
# COMPACT_ATOMS: atom_id res chain seq x y z
N MET A 1 -70.24 1.50 12.95
CA MET A 1 -68.99 1.30 12.17
C MET A 1 -68.65 2.63 11.50
N LYS A 2 -67.70 3.48 11.95
CA LYS A 2 -66.22 3.35 11.90
C LYS A 2 -65.72 2.85 10.53
N MET A 3 -64.79 3.49 9.82
CA MET A 3 -64.02 4.71 10.03
C MET A 3 -63.36 5.08 8.68
N ILE A 4 -63.26 6.38 8.39
CA ILE A 4 -62.51 7.00 7.28
C ILE A 4 -61.01 6.99 7.62
N VAL A 5 -60.14 6.66 6.67
CA VAL A 5 -58.75 7.17 6.63
C VAL A 5 -58.24 7.31 5.18
N PRO A 6 -57.81 8.51 4.75
CA PRO A 6 -57.06 8.76 3.51
C PRO A 6 -55.55 8.89 3.82
N ASN A 7 -54.65 8.52 2.91
CA ASN A 7 -53.27 9.00 2.94
C ASN A 7 -52.60 8.88 1.57
N GLY A 8 -52.49 10.03 0.89
CA GLY A 8 -51.46 10.26 -0.11
C GLY A 8 -50.15 10.61 0.59
N VAL A 9 -49.04 10.10 0.09
CA VAL A 9 -47.70 10.53 0.52
C VAL A 9 -47.00 11.10 -0.70
N ARG A 10 -46.86 12.43 -0.71
CA ARG A 10 -46.01 13.21 -1.59
C ARG A 10 -44.55 12.94 -1.23
N VAL A 11 -43.72 12.71 -2.24
CA VAL A 11 -42.26 12.73 -2.13
C VAL A 11 -41.85 14.18 -1.87
N ILE A 12 -41.36 14.48 -0.67
CA ILE A 12 -40.78 15.79 -0.34
C ILE A 12 -39.27 15.61 -0.32
N ALA A 13 -38.63 16.08 -1.39
CA ALA A 13 -37.20 16.35 -1.43
C ALA A 13 -36.89 17.44 -0.39
N GLY A 14 -36.13 17.09 0.65
CA GLY A 14 -35.65 18.06 1.63
C GLY A 14 -35.53 17.45 3.02
N ASN A 15 -34.43 16.75 3.27
CA ASN A 15 -33.91 16.60 4.64
C ASN A 15 -32.44 16.17 4.75
N PHE A 16 -31.69 16.07 3.65
CA PHE A 16 -30.28 15.67 3.72
C PHE A 16 -29.33 16.78 4.19
N MET A 17 -29.71 18.05 4.04
CA MET A 17 -28.88 19.20 4.46
C MET A 17 -29.03 19.57 5.94
N GLN A 18 -30.05 19.04 6.63
CA GLN A 18 -30.31 19.35 8.04
C GLN A 18 -29.50 18.45 8.99
N ALA A 19 -29.17 17.23 8.56
CA ALA A 19 -28.32 16.31 9.32
C ALA A 19 -26.83 16.73 9.36
N LEU A 20 -26.35 17.49 8.35
CA LEU A 20 -24.95 17.91 8.27
C LEU A 20 -24.61 19.14 9.11
N ARG A 21 -25.62 19.87 9.62
CA ARG A 21 -25.42 21.09 10.41
C ARG A 21 -25.33 20.82 11.93
N GLU A 22 -25.77 19.64 12.39
CA GLU A 22 -25.67 19.24 13.81
C GLU A 22 -24.33 18.58 14.16
N VAL A 23 -23.71 17.83 13.23
CA VAL A 23 -22.45 17.10 13.51
C VAL A 23 -21.21 18.01 13.52
N PHE A 24 -21.23 19.13 12.79
CA PHE A 24 -20.07 20.02 12.60
C PHE A 24 -20.10 21.34 13.39
N SER A 25 -20.94 21.45 14.43
CA SER A 25 -20.91 22.62 15.32
C SER A 25 -19.98 22.38 16.53
N LEU A 26 -18.71 22.75 16.38
CA LEU A 26 -17.76 22.84 17.51
C LEU A 26 -18.18 23.99 18.45
N PRO A 27 -18.42 23.76 19.75
CA PRO A 27 -18.56 24.86 20.70
C PRO A 27 -17.18 25.31 21.21
N SER A 28 -16.81 26.54 20.85
CA SER A 28 -15.75 27.31 21.51
C SER A 28 -16.11 27.57 22.97
N ARG A 29 -15.50 26.83 23.89
CA ARG A 29 -15.67 27.03 25.33
C ARG A 29 -14.62 28.03 25.85
N ARG A 30 -15.07 29.26 26.15
CA ARG A 30 -14.40 30.19 27.08
C ARG A 30 -15.37 30.54 28.19
N ARG A 31 -14.89 30.60 29.46
CA ARG A 31 -15.15 31.62 30.52
C ARG A 31 -14.69 31.14 31.93
N PRO A 32 -14.56 31.99 32.98
CA PRO A 32 -13.25 32.46 33.49
C PRO A 32 -13.09 32.42 35.05
N SER A 33 -12.00 33.04 35.55
CA SER A 33 -11.73 33.58 36.92
C SER A 33 -11.35 32.58 38.04
N GLN A 34 -10.46 32.83 39.02
CA GLN A 34 -9.93 34.07 39.63
C GLN A 34 -8.72 33.82 40.59
N ARG A 35 -8.08 34.92 41.02
CA ARG A 35 -7.07 35.18 42.11
C ARG A 35 -5.57 35.06 41.75
N SER A 36 -4.64 35.92 42.19
CA SER A 36 -4.57 37.31 42.69
C SER A 36 -3.10 37.62 43.08
N ARG A 37 -2.69 38.90 43.03
CA ARG A 37 -1.42 39.54 43.53
C ARG A 37 -0.22 39.42 42.56
N THR A 38 0.60 40.44 42.27
CA THR A 38 0.99 41.63 43.05
C THR A 38 1.64 42.73 42.16
N LYS A 39 1.36 44.02 42.49
CA LYS A 39 2.15 45.29 42.43
C LYS A 39 3.22 45.57 41.35
N GLY A 40 3.14 46.80 40.81
CA GLY A 40 4.28 47.62 40.31
C GLY A 40 3.86 48.58 39.18
N ARG A 41 3.31 49.78 39.49
CA ARG A 41 3.99 51.10 39.55
C ARG A 41 4.39 51.67 38.17
N MET A 42 3.70 52.73 37.72
CA MET A 42 4.18 54.12 37.51
C MET A 42 3.32 54.86 36.46
N GLU A 43 2.80 56.04 36.82
CA GLU A 43 2.07 56.98 35.95
C GLU A 43 2.99 58.08 35.39
N LEU A 44 2.41 58.88 34.46
CA LEU A 44 2.74 60.26 34.00
C LEU A 44 3.64 60.29 32.74
N ARG A 45 3.38 61.02 31.64
CA ARG A 45 2.46 62.12 31.25
C ARG A 45 2.42 62.21 29.69
N PRO A 46 1.51 62.99 29.07
CA PRO A 46 1.32 63.07 27.62
C PRO A 46 1.98 64.30 26.94
N GLU A 47 1.86 64.31 25.59
CA GLU A 47 2.08 65.40 24.59
C GLU A 47 3.48 65.51 23.94
N MET A 48 3.58 65.37 22.61
CA MET A 48 3.43 66.46 21.63
C MET A 48 3.74 65.98 20.19
N GLN A 49 3.14 66.67 19.23
CA GLN A 49 3.16 66.48 17.78
C GLN A 49 4.55 66.66 17.13
N SER A 50 4.80 66.02 15.98
CA SER A 50 4.86 66.73 14.68
C SER A 50 5.46 65.89 13.55
N GLU A 51 4.99 66.23 12.35
CA GLU A 51 5.15 65.58 11.06
C GLU A 51 6.59 65.52 10.55
N ARG A 52 6.92 64.48 9.76
CA ARG A 52 7.87 64.54 8.64
C ARG A 52 7.68 63.35 7.68
N LYS A 53 6.93 63.62 6.61
CA LYS A 53 7.05 63.17 5.21
C LYS A 53 7.94 61.94 4.92
N PRO A 54 7.40 60.80 4.42
CA PRO A 54 8.21 59.76 3.80
C PRO A 54 8.47 60.08 2.32
N GLU A 55 9.75 60.16 1.95
CA GLU A 55 10.22 60.23 0.56
C GLU A 55 10.22 58.85 -0.11
N ARG A 56 9.94 58.92 -1.41
CA ARG A 56 9.66 57.87 -2.39
C ARG A 56 10.77 56.81 -2.48
N ILE A 57 10.36 55.55 -2.65
CA ILE A 57 11.15 54.54 -3.36
C ILE A 57 10.34 54.08 -4.58
N PRO A 58 10.92 53.95 -5.79
CA PRO A 58 10.19 53.95 -7.06
C PRO A 58 9.45 52.64 -7.35
N GLU A 59 8.27 52.78 -7.96
CA GLU A 59 7.46 51.68 -8.53
C GLU A 59 8.21 50.97 -9.66
N LEU A 60 8.60 49.72 -9.44
CA LEU A 60 9.03 48.83 -10.51
C LEU A 60 7.81 48.09 -11.07
N LYS A 61 7.23 48.64 -12.14
CA LYS A 61 6.26 47.92 -12.98
C LYS A 61 6.96 46.71 -13.61
N SER A 62 6.54 45.51 -13.21
CA SER A 62 6.69 44.31 -14.04
C SER A 62 5.29 43.77 -14.33
N GLU A 63 4.69 44.35 -15.37
CA GLU A 63 3.55 43.75 -16.06
C GLU A 63 4.07 42.53 -16.83
N LEU A 64 3.96 41.35 -16.21
CA LEU A 64 4.02 40.06 -16.89
C LEU A 64 2.63 39.42 -16.82
N LYS A 65 2.18 39.01 -18.00
CA LYS A 65 0.80 38.74 -18.41
C LYS A 65 0.06 37.72 -17.54
N PRO A 66 -1.27 37.84 -17.38
CA PRO A 66 -2.08 36.86 -16.67
C PRO A 66 -2.49 35.76 -17.64
N ASP A 67 -1.76 34.65 -17.75
CA ASP A 67 -2.28 33.49 -18.49
C ASP A 67 -1.74 32.17 -17.95
N MET A 68 -2.69 31.29 -17.64
CA MET A 68 -2.56 29.86 -17.38
C MET A 68 -1.82 29.45 -16.09
N ARG A 69 -2.54 29.56 -14.96
CA ARG A 69 -2.53 28.43 -14.03
C ARG A 69 -3.16 27.27 -14.76
N THR A 70 -2.36 26.48 -15.46
CA THR A 70 -2.77 25.11 -15.77
C THR A 70 -2.89 24.41 -14.43
N ASP A 71 -4.12 24.38 -13.91
CA ASP A 71 -4.54 23.35 -13.00
C ASP A 71 -4.43 22.02 -13.77
N ILE A 72 -3.21 21.52 -13.96
CA ILE A 72 -2.96 20.12 -14.29
C ILE A 72 -3.31 19.37 -13.02
N ARG A 73 -4.61 19.23 -12.76
CA ARG A 73 -5.09 18.14 -11.92
C ARG A 73 -4.67 16.89 -12.70
N PRO A 74 -3.77 16.03 -12.17
CA PRO A 74 -3.56 14.75 -12.79
C PRO A 74 -4.92 14.04 -12.71
N GLU A 75 -5.62 14.00 -13.84
CA GLU A 75 -6.79 13.18 -14.03
C GLU A 75 -6.27 11.74 -13.95
N LYS A 76 -6.17 11.21 -12.73
CA LYS A 76 -5.95 9.78 -12.49
C LYS A 76 -7.14 9.10 -13.17
N ARG A 77 -6.98 8.73 -14.44
CA ARG A 77 -7.92 7.85 -15.13
C ARG A 77 -8.00 6.59 -14.30
N ALA A 78 -9.10 6.44 -13.58
CA ALA A 78 -9.36 5.26 -12.80
C ALA A 78 -9.45 4.09 -13.78
N ILE A 79 -8.57 3.10 -13.61
CA ILE A 79 -8.66 1.86 -14.37
C ILE A 79 -10.01 1.22 -13.98
N PRO A 80 -10.87 0.87 -14.95
CA PRO A 80 -12.16 0.30 -14.64
C PRO A 80 -11.99 -0.99 -13.82
N THR A 81 -12.98 -1.29 -12.99
CA THR A 81 -12.96 -2.52 -12.18
C THR A 81 -14.13 -3.38 -12.59
N SER A 82 -13.83 -4.57 -13.09
CA SER A 82 -14.81 -5.62 -13.37
C SER A 82 -15.05 -6.41 -12.10
N VAL A 83 -16.31 -6.72 -11.80
CA VAL A 83 -16.68 -7.44 -10.57
C VAL A 83 -17.47 -8.69 -10.94
N ILE A 84 -17.04 -9.82 -10.41
CA ILE A 84 -17.76 -11.09 -10.47
C ILE A 84 -18.35 -11.34 -9.09
N SER A 85 -19.68 -11.21 -9.02
CA SER A 85 -20.44 -11.35 -7.78
C SER A 85 -20.40 -12.78 -7.25
N GLU A 86 -20.61 -12.93 -5.93
CA GLU A 86 -20.56 -14.23 -5.23
C GLU A 86 -21.49 -15.30 -5.83
N ALA A 87 -22.65 -14.91 -6.33
CA ALA A 87 -23.63 -15.80 -6.93
C ALA A 87 -23.38 -16.11 -8.42
N THR A 88 -22.16 -15.91 -8.91
CA THR A 88 -21.79 -16.15 -10.32
C THR A 88 -20.84 -17.33 -10.40
N LEU A 89 -21.19 -18.30 -11.26
CA LEU A 89 -20.30 -19.38 -11.68
C LEU A 89 -19.84 -19.09 -13.11
N ILE A 90 -18.54 -18.99 -13.31
CA ILE A 90 -17.92 -18.84 -14.62
C ILE A 90 -17.33 -20.19 -15.02
N GLN A 91 -17.73 -20.70 -16.18
CA GLN A 91 -17.14 -21.91 -16.77
C GLN A 91 -16.41 -21.51 -18.05
N GLY A 92 -15.08 -21.54 -18.01
CA GLY A 92 -14.18 -21.09 -19.06
C GLY A 92 -13.15 -20.08 -18.56
N ASN A 93 -12.26 -19.68 -19.47
CA ASN A 93 -11.18 -18.75 -19.15
C ASN A 93 -11.70 -17.31 -19.11
N LEU A 94 -11.17 -16.53 -18.17
CA LEU A 94 -11.49 -15.13 -17.97
C LEU A 94 -10.29 -14.27 -18.32
N VAL A 95 -10.47 -13.31 -19.23
CA VAL A 95 -9.42 -12.36 -19.62
C VAL A 95 -9.90 -10.94 -19.34
N ALA A 96 -9.14 -10.19 -18.52
CA ALA A 96 -9.46 -8.83 -18.13
C ALA A 96 -8.30 -7.87 -18.40
N ASN A 97 -8.58 -6.78 -19.10
CA ASN A 97 -7.60 -5.72 -19.37
C ASN A 97 -7.62 -4.59 -18.32
N SER A 98 -8.23 -4.85 -17.17
CA SER A 98 -8.55 -3.86 -16.13
C SER A 98 -8.41 -4.49 -14.75
N ASN A 99 -8.72 -3.76 -13.68
CA ASN A 99 -8.80 -4.38 -12.35
C ASN A 99 -9.95 -5.39 -12.33
N LEU A 100 -9.76 -6.48 -11.60
CA LEU A 100 -10.74 -7.57 -11.51
C LEU A 100 -10.98 -7.95 -10.05
N VAL A 101 -12.25 -8.03 -9.67
CA VAL A 101 -12.68 -8.53 -8.36
C VAL A 101 -13.47 -9.82 -8.55
N VAL A 102 -13.04 -10.90 -7.92
CA VAL A 102 -13.65 -12.24 -8.02
C VAL A 102 -14.18 -12.67 -6.67
N ALA A 103 -15.47 -12.45 -6.45
CA ALA A 103 -16.17 -12.93 -5.26
C ALA A 103 -16.90 -14.28 -5.51
N GLY A 104 -17.21 -14.59 -6.77
CA GLY A 104 -17.87 -15.84 -7.18
C GLY A 104 -16.95 -17.03 -7.39
N GLU A 105 -17.43 -18.02 -8.15
CA GLU A 105 -16.68 -19.21 -8.52
C GLU A 105 -16.22 -19.13 -9.99
N VAL A 106 -14.94 -19.41 -10.23
CA VAL A 106 -14.36 -19.46 -11.58
C VAL A 106 -13.76 -20.84 -11.82
N GLN A 107 -14.25 -21.52 -12.85
CA GLN A 107 -13.73 -22.79 -13.36
C GLN A 107 -13.04 -22.54 -14.70
N GLY A 108 -11.75 -22.26 -14.64
CA GLY A 108 -10.92 -21.87 -15.79
C GLY A 108 -9.80 -20.93 -15.38
N ASP A 109 -8.94 -20.59 -16.33
CA ASP A 109 -7.80 -19.71 -16.09
C ASP A 109 -8.23 -18.24 -16.03
N VAL A 110 -7.63 -17.48 -15.11
CA VAL A 110 -7.86 -16.04 -14.94
C VAL A 110 -6.61 -15.28 -15.37
N GLU A 111 -6.70 -14.55 -16.47
CA GLU A 111 -5.65 -13.67 -16.97
C GLU A 111 -6.08 -12.20 -16.80
N CYS A 112 -5.25 -11.42 -16.11
CA CYS A 112 -5.52 -10.02 -15.82
C CYS A 112 -4.26 -9.18 -16.03
N THR A 113 -4.36 -8.11 -16.83
CA THR A 113 -3.18 -7.23 -17.06
C THR A 113 -2.85 -6.32 -15.88
N HIS A 114 -3.72 -6.24 -14.87
CA HIS A 114 -3.58 -5.35 -13.71
C HIS A 114 -3.75 -6.12 -12.38
N GLY A 115 -4.50 -5.56 -11.43
CA GLY A 115 -4.75 -6.14 -10.12
C GLY A 115 -5.94 -7.09 -10.10
N VAL A 116 -5.80 -8.20 -9.38
CA VAL A 116 -6.86 -9.14 -9.05
C VAL A 116 -7.09 -9.13 -7.56
N VAL A 117 -8.34 -8.95 -7.14
CA VAL A 117 -8.80 -9.16 -5.76
C VAL A 117 -9.73 -10.35 -5.76
N ALA A 118 -9.39 -11.43 -5.08
CA ALA A 118 -10.23 -12.63 -5.05
C ALA A 118 -10.63 -12.99 -3.62
N SER A 119 -11.92 -13.29 -3.44
CA SER A 119 -12.51 -13.76 -2.19
C SER A 119 -13.40 -15.00 -2.33
N GLY A 120 -13.57 -15.51 -3.55
CA GLY A 120 -14.40 -16.68 -3.85
C GLY A 120 -13.62 -17.98 -4.02
N ARG A 121 -13.93 -18.70 -5.11
CA ARG A 121 -13.26 -19.96 -5.47
C ARG A 121 -12.73 -19.90 -6.88
N ILE A 122 -11.48 -20.30 -7.09
CA ILE A 122 -10.85 -20.30 -8.41
C ILE A 122 -10.22 -21.68 -8.63
N PHE A 123 -10.72 -22.39 -9.64
CA PHE A 123 -10.20 -23.65 -10.12
C PHE A 123 -9.55 -23.40 -11.48
N GLY A 124 -8.24 -23.17 -11.48
CA GLY A 124 -7.48 -22.74 -12.65
C GLY A 124 -6.28 -21.88 -12.28
N GLY A 125 -5.44 -21.59 -13.27
CA GLY A 125 -4.28 -20.73 -13.09
C GLY A 125 -4.68 -19.26 -12.98
N ILE A 126 -3.95 -18.50 -12.15
CA ILE A 126 -4.11 -17.04 -12.05
C ILE A 126 -2.85 -16.39 -12.61
N GLN A 127 -3.01 -15.53 -13.62
CA GLN A 127 -1.94 -14.74 -14.19
C GLN A 127 -2.27 -13.26 -14.06
N CYS A 128 -1.49 -12.52 -13.27
CA CYS A 128 -1.74 -11.07 -13.11
C CYS A 128 -0.50 -10.24 -12.74
N MET A 129 -0.65 -8.92 -12.74
CA MET A 129 0.42 -8.02 -12.27
C MET A 129 0.44 -7.92 -10.74
N GLN A 130 -0.72 -7.88 -10.10
CA GLN A 130 -0.85 -7.82 -8.65
C GLN A 130 -2.02 -8.71 -8.20
N ALA A 131 -1.84 -9.43 -7.10
CA ALA A 131 -2.87 -10.29 -6.53
C ALA A 131 -3.10 -9.97 -5.05
N GLN A 132 -4.35 -9.80 -4.66
CA GLN A 132 -4.81 -9.73 -3.28
C GLN A 132 -5.83 -10.85 -3.07
N LEU A 133 -5.49 -11.81 -2.23
CA LEU A 133 -6.24 -13.05 -2.06
C LEU A 133 -6.76 -13.13 -0.62
N THR A 134 -8.06 -12.96 -0.42
CA THR A 134 -8.68 -12.83 0.91
C THR A 134 -9.76 -13.86 1.14
N GLY A 135 -9.50 -14.87 1.98
CA GLY A 135 -10.48 -15.94 2.23
C GLY A 135 -10.79 -16.81 1.01
N VAL A 136 -9.95 -16.76 -0.02
CA VAL A 136 -10.17 -17.45 -1.29
C VAL A 136 -9.70 -18.90 -1.23
N TYR A 137 -10.38 -19.78 -1.97
CA TYR A 137 -9.87 -21.13 -2.27
C TYR A 137 -9.35 -21.15 -3.71
N VAL A 138 -8.06 -21.40 -3.88
CA VAL A 138 -7.43 -21.50 -5.21
C VAL A 138 -6.86 -22.89 -5.40
N GLU A 139 -7.24 -23.55 -6.49
CA GLU A 139 -6.65 -24.80 -6.96
C GLU A 139 -6.08 -24.58 -8.36
N GLY A 140 -4.75 -24.45 -8.42
CA GLY A 140 -4.04 -24.04 -9.63
C GLY A 140 -2.80 -23.20 -9.30
N ASN A 141 -2.01 -22.93 -10.34
CA ASN A 141 -0.77 -22.17 -10.20
C ASN A 141 -1.04 -20.67 -10.24
N ILE A 142 -0.35 -19.91 -9.39
CA ILE A 142 -0.46 -18.47 -9.29
C ILE A 142 0.83 -17.84 -9.83
N LEU A 143 0.73 -17.12 -10.94
CA LEU A 143 1.82 -16.39 -11.57
C LEU A 143 1.55 -14.89 -11.49
N VAL A 144 2.32 -14.20 -10.66
CA VAL A 144 2.18 -12.76 -10.44
C VAL A 144 3.46 -12.06 -10.87
N ALA A 145 3.39 -11.16 -11.85
CA ALA A 145 4.58 -10.45 -12.33
C ALA A 145 5.11 -9.41 -11.32
N GLY A 146 4.26 -8.93 -10.41
CA GLY A 146 4.60 -7.96 -9.38
C GLY A 146 4.44 -8.52 -7.97
N SER A 147 3.46 -7.97 -7.23
CA SER A 147 3.28 -8.24 -5.81
C SER A 147 2.09 -9.17 -5.54
N VAL A 148 2.30 -10.21 -4.73
CA VAL A 148 1.23 -11.09 -4.22
C VAL A 148 0.99 -10.84 -2.73
N ASP A 149 -0.26 -10.65 -2.32
CA ASP A 149 -0.69 -10.59 -0.91
C ASP A 149 -1.72 -11.69 -0.65
N ILE A 150 -1.30 -12.76 0.01
CA ILE A 150 -2.17 -13.85 0.44
C ILE A 150 -2.61 -13.55 1.87
N GLN A 151 -3.83 -13.10 2.05
CA GLN A 151 -4.37 -12.72 3.34
C GLN A 151 -4.89 -13.94 4.14
N PRO A 152 -5.17 -13.78 5.45
CA PRO A 152 -5.67 -14.86 6.28
C PRO A 152 -6.97 -15.46 5.73
N GLY A 153 -7.17 -16.75 6.00
CA GLY A 153 -8.33 -17.50 5.52
C GLY A 153 -8.20 -18.03 4.09
N SER A 154 -7.23 -17.54 3.31
CA SER A 154 -6.96 -18.04 1.97
C SER A 154 -6.26 -19.40 2.00
N ILE A 155 -6.67 -20.30 1.10
CA ILE A 155 -6.09 -21.63 0.91
C ILE A 155 -5.69 -21.77 -0.55
N VAL A 156 -4.41 -22.02 -0.79
CA VAL A 156 -3.84 -22.19 -2.14
C VAL A 156 -3.27 -23.60 -2.28
N PHE A 157 -3.76 -24.33 -3.27
CA PHE A 157 -3.23 -25.61 -3.73
C PHE A 157 -2.59 -25.42 -5.10
N GLY A 158 -1.27 -25.33 -5.13
CA GLY A 158 -0.51 -25.07 -6.35
C GLY A 158 0.75 -24.26 -6.09
N ASP A 159 1.53 -24.05 -7.15
CA ASP A 159 2.77 -23.29 -7.07
C ASP A 159 2.49 -21.79 -7.18
N VAL A 160 3.21 -21.00 -6.39
CA VAL A 160 3.11 -19.54 -6.37
C VAL A 160 4.42 -18.95 -6.86
N THR A 161 4.39 -18.20 -7.96
CA THR A 161 5.52 -17.44 -8.48
C THR A 161 5.19 -15.95 -8.44
N ALA A 162 6.03 -15.17 -7.76
CA ALA A 162 5.87 -13.72 -7.67
C ALA A 162 7.21 -12.97 -7.68
N ARG A 163 7.18 -11.66 -7.94
CA ARG A 163 8.38 -10.82 -7.76
C ARG A 163 8.58 -10.48 -6.28
N ALA A 164 7.54 -10.05 -5.60
CA ALA A 164 7.53 -9.82 -4.16
C ALA A 164 6.20 -10.26 -3.55
N GLY A 165 6.14 -10.51 -2.24
CA GLY A 165 4.86 -10.78 -1.63
C GLY A 165 4.83 -11.02 -0.13
N ARG A 166 3.60 -11.06 0.37
CA ARG A 166 3.28 -11.37 1.76
C ARG A 166 2.32 -12.56 1.81
N ILE A 167 2.60 -13.52 2.68
CA ILE A 167 1.78 -14.74 2.84
C ILE A 167 1.34 -14.88 4.29
N ALA A 168 0.04 -14.74 4.52
CA ALA A 168 -0.66 -14.95 5.80
C ALA A 168 -1.70 -16.08 5.74
N GLY A 169 -1.82 -16.78 4.61
CA GLY A 169 -2.74 -17.88 4.38
C GLY A 169 -2.07 -19.27 4.46
N LYS A 170 -2.79 -20.28 3.99
CA LYS A 170 -2.30 -21.66 3.84
C LYS A 170 -1.91 -21.91 2.38
N VAL A 171 -0.70 -22.37 2.14
CA VAL A 171 -0.19 -22.68 0.81
C VAL A 171 0.37 -24.10 0.80
N LYS A 172 -0.12 -24.94 -0.10
CA LYS A 172 0.42 -26.28 -0.37
C LYS A 172 0.95 -26.31 -1.80
N GLY A 173 2.27 -26.27 -1.93
CA GLY A 173 2.98 -26.13 -3.20
C GLY A 173 4.29 -25.36 -3.01
N ASN A 174 5.00 -25.15 -4.12
CA ASN A 174 6.26 -24.44 -4.11
C ASN A 174 6.02 -22.93 -4.22
N VAL A 175 6.81 -22.16 -3.48
CA VAL A 175 6.74 -20.70 -3.47
C VAL A 175 8.06 -20.15 -4.00
N LYS A 176 8.02 -19.50 -5.15
CA LYS A 176 9.17 -18.85 -5.78
C LYS A 176 8.96 -17.34 -5.80
N VAL A 177 9.79 -16.61 -5.08
CA VAL A 177 9.76 -15.16 -5.01
C VAL A 177 11.11 -14.58 -5.44
N GLU A 178 11.11 -13.61 -6.34
CA GLU A 178 12.36 -13.09 -6.91
C GLU A 178 13.08 -12.10 -6.00
N GLU A 179 12.34 -11.27 -5.25
CA GLU A 179 12.88 -10.21 -4.41
C GLU A 179 12.63 -10.48 -2.93
N SER A 180 11.50 -10.02 -2.37
CA SER A 180 11.20 -10.11 -0.94
C SER A 180 9.94 -10.92 -0.68
N LEU A 181 10.06 -11.91 0.20
CA LEU A 181 8.95 -12.71 0.72
C LEU A 181 8.80 -12.49 2.22
N GLU A 182 7.62 -12.02 2.63
CA GLU A 182 7.22 -11.92 4.04
C GLU A 182 6.22 -13.03 4.36
N ILE A 183 6.55 -13.89 5.33
CA ILE A 183 5.64 -14.90 5.86
C ILE A 183 5.08 -14.37 7.17
N ALA A 184 3.78 -14.09 7.18
CA ALA A 184 3.08 -13.50 8.30
C ALA A 184 2.74 -14.51 9.40
N LYS A 185 2.29 -14.00 10.57
CA LYS A 185 1.78 -14.85 11.64
C LYS A 185 0.70 -15.83 11.14
N ASP A 186 0.69 -17.03 11.72
CA ASP A 186 -0.28 -18.11 11.45
C ASP A 186 -0.31 -18.61 9.99
N ALA A 187 0.61 -18.17 9.14
CA ALA A 187 0.79 -18.72 7.80
C ALA A 187 1.24 -20.19 7.88
N PHE A 188 0.75 -21.01 6.96
CA PHE A 188 1.14 -22.42 6.86
C PHE A 188 1.57 -22.72 5.43
N ILE A 189 2.86 -22.99 5.22
CA ILE A 189 3.39 -23.30 3.89
C ILE A 189 3.95 -24.72 3.91
N ALA A 190 3.42 -25.58 3.04
CA ALA A 190 3.90 -26.94 2.84
C ALA A 190 4.47 -27.10 1.43
N GLY A 191 5.80 -27.11 1.30
CA GLY A 191 6.50 -27.19 0.02
C GLY A 191 7.89 -26.57 0.04
N GLU A 192 8.47 -26.32 -1.14
CA GLU A 192 9.76 -25.66 -1.29
C GLU A 192 9.61 -24.15 -1.45
N ILE A 193 10.36 -23.37 -0.67
CA ILE A 193 10.38 -21.90 -0.75
C ILE A 193 11.73 -21.47 -1.33
N VAL A 194 11.70 -20.70 -2.41
CA VAL A 194 12.88 -20.06 -3.00
C VAL A 194 12.64 -18.55 -3.02
N ALA A 195 13.42 -17.79 -2.27
CA ALA A 195 13.33 -16.33 -2.19
C ALA A 195 14.71 -15.67 -2.21
N ASN A 196 14.84 -14.40 -2.59
CA ASN A 196 16.11 -13.67 -2.43
C ASN A 196 16.24 -13.08 -1.01
N MET A 197 15.18 -12.46 -0.52
CA MET A 197 15.03 -12.03 0.87
C MET A 197 13.80 -12.70 1.48
N LEU A 198 13.96 -13.24 2.69
CA LEU A 198 12.90 -13.92 3.43
C LEU A 198 12.80 -13.34 4.83
N SER A 199 11.60 -12.87 5.20
CA SER A 199 11.24 -12.47 6.55
C SER A 199 10.12 -13.36 7.06
N VAL A 200 10.21 -13.82 8.31
CA VAL A 200 9.24 -14.73 8.91
C VAL A 200 8.78 -14.17 10.25
N GLU A 201 7.49 -13.89 10.36
CA GLU A 201 6.85 -13.45 11.60
C GLU A 201 6.64 -14.62 12.57
N LYS A 202 6.58 -14.30 13.88
CA LYS A 202 6.31 -15.30 14.93
C LYS A 202 4.93 -15.94 14.72
N GLY A 203 4.90 -17.27 14.73
CA GLY A 203 3.68 -18.08 14.56
C GLY A 203 3.49 -18.64 13.16
N ALA A 204 4.33 -18.27 12.20
CA ALA A 204 4.37 -18.92 10.90
C ALA A 204 4.90 -20.37 11.00
N ILE A 205 4.33 -21.27 10.22
CA ILE A 205 4.72 -22.67 10.11
C ILE A 205 5.14 -22.96 8.68
N ILE A 206 6.36 -23.46 8.51
CA ILE A 206 6.92 -23.87 7.22
C ILE A 206 7.27 -25.35 7.30
N GLN A 207 6.63 -26.16 6.46
CA GLN A 207 6.87 -27.59 6.32
C GLN A 207 7.49 -27.87 4.95
N GLY A 208 8.81 -27.87 4.88
CA GLY A 208 9.53 -28.21 3.66
C GLY A 208 10.92 -27.61 3.62
N ARG A 209 11.41 -27.32 2.41
CA ARG A 209 12.76 -26.79 2.20
C ARG A 209 12.69 -25.29 1.93
N VAL A 210 13.65 -24.55 2.47
CA VAL A 210 13.78 -23.11 2.23
C VAL A 210 15.16 -22.86 1.66
N LYS A 211 15.21 -22.18 0.51
CA LYS A 211 16.44 -21.75 -0.16
C LYS A 211 16.40 -20.25 -0.37
N VAL A 212 17.15 -19.52 0.45
CA VAL A 212 17.33 -18.08 0.27
C VAL A 212 18.52 -17.85 -0.65
N ARG A 213 18.31 -17.21 -1.80
CA ARG A 213 19.37 -16.80 -2.72
C ARG A 213 20.03 -15.59 -2.08
N SER A 214 21.24 -15.74 -1.57
CA SER A 214 22.05 -14.62 -1.11
C SER A 214 22.76 -14.03 -2.32
N GLY A 215 22.98 -12.71 -2.35
CA GLY A 215 23.96 -12.11 -3.25
C GLY A 215 25.34 -12.57 -2.81
N ASP A 216 25.89 -13.60 -3.48
CA ASP A 216 27.13 -14.31 -3.14
C ASP A 216 28.40 -13.43 -3.06
N ALA A 217 28.30 -12.11 -3.25
CA ALA A 217 29.42 -11.18 -3.28
C ALA A 217 30.03 -10.87 -1.90
N GLU A 218 29.27 -10.95 -0.80
CA GLU A 218 29.79 -10.60 0.53
C GLU A 218 30.31 -11.81 1.33
N PHE A 219 29.72 -12.99 1.15
CA PHE A 219 30.12 -14.17 1.92
C PHE A 219 31.49 -14.72 1.47
N ASP A 220 31.79 -14.70 0.16
CA ASP A 220 33.08 -15.22 -0.34
C ASP A 220 34.27 -14.34 0.08
N ALA A 221 34.04 -13.03 0.26
CA ALA A 221 35.02 -12.09 0.81
C ALA A 221 35.31 -12.30 2.31
N ILE A 222 34.32 -12.81 3.07
CA ILE A 222 34.47 -13.17 4.48
C ILE A 222 35.13 -14.55 4.63
N VAL A 223 34.80 -15.50 3.76
CA VAL A 223 35.30 -16.89 3.82
C VAL A 223 36.73 -17.00 3.26
N HIS A 224 37.08 -16.21 2.25
CA HIS A 224 38.41 -16.14 1.68
C HIS A 224 38.97 -14.70 1.70
N PRO A 225 39.29 -14.14 2.88
CA PRO A 225 40.02 -12.89 2.94
C PRO A 225 41.39 -13.15 2.29
N LYS A 226 41.67 -12.43 1.21
CA LYS A 226 42.89 -12.54 0.37
C LYS A 226 44.10 -13.06 1.16
N ARG A 227 44.65 -14.21 0.74
CA ARG A 227 45.97 -14.70 1.18
C ARG A 227 47.07 -13.78 0.65
N ASP A 228 47.15 -12.57 1.17
CA ASP A 228 48.32 -11.70 1.01
C ASP A 228 49.35 -12.10 2.07
N ARG A 229 50.02 -13.24 1.87
CA ARG A 229 51.21 -13.58 2.68
C ARG A 229 52.36 -14.29 1.97
N ASP A 230 52.35 -14.39 0.64
CA ASP A 230 53.46 -14.94 -0.12
C ASP A 230 54.08 -13.89 -1.06
N MET A 231 54.75 -12.87 -0.49
CA MET A 231 55.64 -12.00 -1.27
C MET A 231 56.92 -11.57 -0.54
N VAL A 232 57.36 -12.32 0.48
CA VAL A 232 58.70 -12.15 1.08
C VAL A 232 59.48 -13.46 1.07
N LEU A 233 59.60 -14.11 -0.07
CA LEU A 233 60.61 -15.14 -0.33
C LEU A 233 61.05 -15.07 -1.80
N GLY A 234 61.88 -14.07 -2.11
CA GLY A 234 62.41 -13.87 -3.46
C GLY A 234 63.61 -12.93 -3.51
N ALA A 235 64.45 -12.93 -2.47
CA ALA A 235 65.72 -12.21 -2.50
C ALA A 235 66.81 -13.07 -1.85
N SER A 236 67.26 -14.11 -2.55
CA SER A 236 68.60 -14.68 -2.38
C SER A 236 68.92 -15.65 -3.49
N ARG A 237 70.02 -15.33 -4.20
CA ARG A 237 70.81 -16.17 -5.12
C ARG A 237 70.13 -16.46 -6.46
N GLU A 238 70.75 -16.28 -7.63
CA GLU A 238 72.17 -16.47 -7.97
C GLU A 238 72.47 -15.93 -9.39
N SER A 239 73.72 -15.50 -9.60
CA SER A 239 74.50 -15.61 -10.86
C SER A 239 74.16 -14.61 -12.00
N VAL A 240 75.06 -14.03 -12.81
CA VAL A 240 76.40 -14.34 -13.31
C VAL A 240 77.00 -13.02 -13.86
N GLY A 241 78.32 -12.82 -13.80
CA GLY A 241 79.02 -11.85 -14.67
C GLY A 241 80.25 -11.20 -14.05
#